data_AF-A0AAP5XZE8-F1
#
_entry.id   AF-A0AAP5XZE8-F1
#
_cell.length_a   1.000
_cell.length_b   1.000
_cell.length_c   1.000
_cell.angle_alpha   90.00
_cell.angle_beta   90.00
_cell.angle_gamma   90.00
#
_symmetry.space_group_name_H-M   'P 1'
#
loop_
_entity.id
_entity.type
_entity.pdbx_description
1 polymer ?
#
loop_
_entity_poly.entity_id
_entity_poly.type
_entity_poly.pdbx_seq_one_letter_code
_entity_poly.pdbx_strand_id
1 'polypeptide(L)'
;MTAHNKQALREAAENATAGQWVVELGDEVYAVDGDDSEQIAMVFSDNGRSDAAFIAAASPVAVLSLLDENLQLQRDKGSLEAVAIAMRDDMRESREKLEAAENNLIDSEFHAAELEEALRDKQALLEALDNALCELLPGTQYMDPPDGGSVTPLEQVRRMVADYRGRIEELESRTVSVHWPVPKDSTQGWKVDPEFISKVQDAIGYDEECQCWEGTPSMEMVESVLIAAAGIKLDVRS
;
A
#
# COMPACT_ATOMS: atom_id res chain seq x y z
N MET A 1 38.05 37.73 38.65
CA MET A 1 39.32 37.67 37.90
C MET A 1 39.41 38.92 37.06
N THR A 2 40.35 39.81 37.34
CA THR A 2 40.64 40.95 36.48
C THR A 2 41.16 40.41 35.15
N ALA A 3 40.51 40.76 34.04
CA ALA A 3 41.04 40.42 32.72
C ALA A 3 42.38 41.14 32.56
N HIS A 4 43.48 40.39 32.54
CA HIS A 4 44.79 40.97 32.25
C HIS A 4 44.77 41.53 30.82
N ASN A 5 45.26 42.76 30.65
CA ASN A 5 45.34 43.39 29.34
C ASN A 5 46.44 42.70 28.53
N LYS A 6 46.05 41.71 27.71
CA LYS A 6 46.97 40.92 26.87
C LYS A 6 47.71 41.77 25.86
N GLN A 7 47.08 42.85 25.38
CA GLN A 7 47.71 43.77 24.44
C GLN A 7 48.83 44.57 25.10
N ALA A 8 48.58 45.10 26.30
CA ALA A 8 49.62 45.77 27.08
C ALA A 8 50.76 44.83 27.46
N LEU A 9 50.47 43.57 27.77
CA LEU A 9 51.51 42.55 28.05
C LEU A 9 52.33 42.23 26.79
N ARG A 10 51.69 42.15 25.63
CA ARG A 10 52.34 41.94 24.35
C ARG A 10 53.29 43.09 24.02
N GLU A 11 52.80 44.33 24.14
CA GLU A 11 53.61 45.54 23.94
C GLU A 11 54.78 45.63 24.93
N ALA A 12 54.57 45.24 26.19
CA ALA A 12 55.65 45.18 27.18
C ALA A 12 56.72 44.15 26.80
N ALA A 13 56.31 42.98 26.31
CA ALA A 13 57.24 41.94 25.87
C ALA A 13 57.98 42.34 24.57
N GLU A 14 57.30 42.93 23.60
CA GLU A 14 57.91 43.40 22.34
C GLU A 14 58.96 44.52 22.56
N ASN A 15 58.81 45.33 23.61
CA ASN A 15 59.74 46.40 23.95
C ASN A 15 60.84 45.99 24.94
N ALA A 16 60.78 44.79 25.52
CA ALA A 16 61.78 44.28 26.44
C ALA A 16 63.02 43.74 25.69
N THR A 17 64.14 43.54 26.40
CA THR A 17 65.35 42.98 25.79
C THR A 17 65.06 41.62 25.18
N ALA A 18 65.31 41.50 23.88
CA ALA A 18 64.99 40.32 23.09
C ALA A 18 65.82 39.10 23.50
N GLY A 19 65.44 37.94 22.99
CA GLY A 19 66.14 36.69 23.23
C GLY A 19 65.73 35.97 24.50
N GLN A 20 66.46 34.89 24.79
CA GLN A 20 66.24 34.08 25.98
C GLN A 20 66.92 34.74 27.17
N TRP A 21 66.27 34.72 28.32
CA TRP A 21 66.89 35.16 29.57
C TRP A 21 67.34 33.95 30.38
N VAL A 22 68.51 34.06 31.02
CA VAL A 22 69.13 33.00 31.82
C VAL A 22 69.63 33.55 33.15
N VAL A 23 69.78 32.66 34.13
CA VAL A 23 70.42 32.98 35.41
C VAL A 23 71.88 32.55 35.33
N GLU A 24 72.82 33.50 35.34
CA GLU A 24 74.26 33.19 35.31
C GLU A 24 74.88 33.20 36.72
N LEU A 25 74.49 34.18 37.56
CA LEU A 25 75.08 34.42 38.88
C LEU A 25 73.99 34.49 39.94
N GLY A 26 73.64 33.35 40.55
CA GLY A 26 72.79 33.30 41.74
C GLY A 26 71.40 33.92 41.56
N ASP A 27 71.31 35.21 41.83
CA ASP A 27 70.16 36.12 41.84
C ASP A 27 70.15 37.15 40.68
N GLU A 28 71.04 37.00 39.70
CA GLU A 28 71.17 37.87 38.52
C GLU A 28 70.65 37.21 37.24
N VAL A 29 69.90 37.98 36.45
CA VAL A 29 69.29 37.57 35.18
C VAL A 29 69.96 38.30 34.02
N TYR A 30 70.36 37.54 33.01
CA TYR A 30 71.02 38.04 31.80
C TYR A 30 70.21 37.69 30.55
N ALA A 31 70.17 38.58 29.56
CA ALA A 31 69.68 38.28 28.22
C ALA A 31 70.81 37.69 27.38
N VAL A 32 70.54 36.57 26.70
CA VAL A 32 71.45 35.88 25.80
C VAL A 32 70.93 36.06 24.38
N ASP A 33 71.38 37.13 23.73
CA ASP A 33 71.08 37.44 22.32
C ASP A 33 72.40 37.74 21.58
N GLY A 34 73.15 36.68 21.25
CA GLY A 34 74.45 36.79 20.56
C GLY A 34 75.65 37.07 21.46
N ASP A 35 76.74 37.56 20.87
CA ASP A 35 78.12 37.54 21.41
C ASP A 35 78.33 38.23 22.78
N ASP A 36 77.37 39.00 23.30
CA ASP A 36 77.45 39.69 24.60
C ASP A 36 76.19 39.44 25.47
N SER A 37 76.35 38.90 26.68
CA SER A 37 75.28 38.78 27.68
C SER A 37 75.02 40.12 28.37
N GLU A 38 73.79 40.65 28.32
CA GLU A 38 73.39 41.89 29.01
C GLU A 38 72.68 41.58 30.33
N GLN A 39 73.07 42.20 31.45
CA GLN A 39 72.37 42.04 32.73
C GLN A 39 71.04 42.81 32.71
N ILE A 40 69.92 42.10 32.92
CA ILE A 40 68.55 42.64 32.83
C ILE A 40 67.98 42.96 34.20
N ALA A 41 68.27 42.12 35.19
CA ALA A 41 67.74 42.27 36.54
C ALA A 41 68.68 41.68 37.59
N MET A 42 68.68 42.29 38.77
CA MET A 42 69.29 41.78 39.99
C MET A 42 68.22 41.71 41.07
N VAL A 43 68.06 40.53 41.69
CA VAL A 43 66.94 40.28 42.59
C VAL A 43 67.37 40.32 44.05
N PHE A 44 66.98 41.37 44.76
CA PHE A 44 67.17 41.49 46.20
C PHE A 44 65.97 40.92 46.97
N SER A 45 65.92 39.60 47.11
CA SER A 45 64.92 38.92 47.93
C SER A 45 65.53 37.73 48.69
N ASP A 46 64.86 37.29 49.77
CA ASP A 46 65.23 36.06 50.49
C ASP A 46 65.18 34.82 49.58
N ASN A 47 64.46 34.92 48.46
CA ASN A 47 64.29 33.89 47.44
C ASN A 47 65.02 34.23 46.13
N GLY A 48 66.05 35.09 46.15
CA GLY A 48 66.62 35.73 44.96
C GLY A 48 66.93 34.77 43.80
N ARG A 49 67.46 33.58 44.10
CA ARG A 49 67.73 32.55 43.09
C ARG A 49 66.48 32.02 42.39
N SER A 50 65.40 31.79 43.14
CA SER A 50 64.13 31.29 42.60
C SER A 50 63.39 32.37 41.82
N ASP A 51 63.42 33.60 42.32
CA ASP A 51 62.78 34.76 41.68
C ASP A 51 63.50 35.12 40.37
N ALA A 52 64.84 35.10 40.36
CA ALA A 52 65.64 35.26 39.14
C ALA A 52 65.33 34.16 38.10
N ALA A 53 65.21 32.90 38.55
CA ALA A 53 64.83 31.80 37.67
C ALA A 53 63.43 31.98 37.08
N PHE A 54 62.47 32.49 37.86
CA PHE A 54 61.13 32.81 37.36
C PHE A 54 61.16 33.94 36.33
N ILE A 55 61.88 35.03 36.59
CA ILE A 55 62.03 36.14 35.64
C ILE A 55 62.67 35.65 34.34
N ALA A 56 63.72 34.84 34.42
CA ALA A 56 64.38 34.25 33.26
C ALA A 56 63.41 33.36 32.45
N ALA A 57 62.63 32.51 33.12
CA ALA A 57 61.61 31.68 32.47
C ALA A 57 60.48 32.52 31.84
N ALA A 58 60.11 33.63 32.46
CA ALA A 58 59.14 34.61 31.97
C ALA A 58 59.75 35.63 30.99
N SER A 59 60.80 35.23 30.26
CA SER A 59 61.42 36.06 29.23
C SER A 59 60.40 36.53 28.17
N PRO A 60 60.68 37.64 27.48
CA PRO A 60 59.81 38.18 26.45
C PRO A 60 59.43 37.17 25.37
N VAL A 61 60.37 36.33 24.94
CA VAL A 61 60.11 35.30 23.93
C VAL A 61 59.11 34.25 24.43
N ALA A 62 59.20 33.85 25.70
CA ALA A 62 58.29 32.89 26.31
C ALA A 62 56.88 33.49 26.46
N VAL A 63 56.79 34.75 26.89
CA VAL A 63 55.52 35.48 27.02
C VAL A 63 54.83 35.63 25.67
N LEU A 64 55.57 36.03 24.61
CA LEU A 64 55.01 36.16 23.26
C LEU A 64 54.53 34.81 22.71
N SER A 65 55.31 33.73 22.87
CA SER A 65 54.91 32.37 22.48
C SER A 65 53.60 31.95 23.14
N LEU A 66 53.48 32.15 24.46
CA LEU A 66 52.27 31.81 25.20
C LEU A 66 51.06 32.67 24.79
N LEU A 67 51.28 33.94 24.46
CA LEU A 67 50.21 34.82 23.94
C LEU A 67 49.72 34.39 22.56
N ASP A 68 50.63 33.94 21.69
CA ASP A 68 50.29 33.43 20.36
C ASP A 68 49.55 32.10 20.43
N GLU A 69 50.01 31.17 21.27
CA GLU A 69 49.28 29.93 21.56
C GLU A 69 47.88 30.22 22.12
N ASN A 70 47.76 31.20 23.04
CA ASN A 70 46.46 31.57 23.58
C ASN A 70 45.52 32.17 22.52
N LEU A 71 46.04 32.99 21.62
CA LEU A 71 45.28 33.55 20.51
C LEU A 71 44.83 32.43 19.55
N GLN A 72 45.70 31.47 19.27
CA GLN A 72 45.37 30.31 18.44
C GLN A 72 44.26 29.46 19.10
N LEU A 73 44.39 29.16 20.39
CA LEU A 73 43.36 28.43 21.15
C LEU A 73 42.01 29.15 21.16
N GLN A 74 42.00 30.48 21.20
CA GLN A 74 40.75 31.25 21.08
C GLN A 74 40.10 31.14 19.70
N ARG A 75 40.91 31.11 18.63
CA ARG A 75 40.41 30.89 17.27
C ARG A 75 39.88 29.47 17.09
N ASP A 76 40.63 28.48 17.55
CA ASP A 76 40.25 27.07 17.46
C ASP A 76 38.97 26.79 18.26
N LYS A 77 38.85 27.38 19.46
CA LYS A 77 37.62 27.35 20.24
C LYS A 77 36.43 27.89 19.45
N GLY A 78 36.58 29.06 18.82
CA GLY A 78 35.52 29.65 18.00
C GLY A 78 35.15 28.78 16.79
N SER A 79 36.15 28.16 16.14
CA SER A 79 35.91 27.22 15.04
C SER A 79 35.16 25.97 15.51
N LEU A 80 35.55 25.40 16.65
CA LEU A 80 34.88 24.23 17.24
C LEU A 80 33.44 24.56 17.64
N GLU A 81 33.21 25.74 18.24
CA GLU A 81 31.87 26.20 18.60
C GLU A 81 30.98 26.36 17.36
N ALA A 82 31.51 26.90 16.26
CA ALA A 82 30.78 27.02 14.99
C ALA A 82 30.43 25.64 14.40
N VAL A 83 31.37 24.68 14.41
CA VAL A 83 31.12 23.31 13.94
C VAL A 83 30.07 22.62 14.83
N ALA A 84 30.13 22.80 16.15
CA ALA A 84 29.16 22.22 17.07
C ALA A 84 27.74 22.77 16.86
N ILE A 85 27.61 24.05 16.49
CA ILE A 85 26.32 24.65 16.11
C ILE A 85 25.82 24.03 14.82
N ALA A 86 26.65 23.98 13.77
CA ALA A 86 26.27 23.39 12.49
C ALA A 86 25.82 21.92 12.64
N MET A 87 26.58 21.11 13.39
CA MET A 87 26.21 19.72 13.67
C MET A 87 24.88 19.60 14.42
N ARG A 88 24.61 20.51 15.36
CA ARG A 88 23.33 20.52 16.10
C ARG A 88 22.16 20.81 15.16
N ASP A 89 22.36 21.72 14.22
CA ASP A 89 21.32 22.10 13.25
C ASP A 89 21.09 20.97 12.23
N ASP A 90 22.15 20.36 11.70
CA ASP A 90 22.06 19.18 10.82
C ASP A 90 21.35 18.00 11.51
N MET A 91 21.66 17.74 12.79
CA MET A 91 20.99 16.71 13.57
C MET A 91 19.52 17.04 13.81
N ARG A 92 19.17 18.31 13.99
CA ARG A 92 17.77 18.73 14.12
C ARG A 92 16.99 18.49 12.83
N GLU A 93 17.53 18.96 11.70
CA GLU A 93 16.91 18.76 10.38
C GLU A 93 16.74 17.26 10.06
N SER A 94 17.75 16.45 10.37
CA SER A 94 17.68 15.00 10.19
C SER A 94 16.57 14.35 11.03
N ARG A 95 16.35 14.83 12.26
CA ARG A 95 15.26 14.35 13.12
C ARG A 95 13.89 14.76 12.59
N GLU A 96 13.73 15.99 12.09
CA GLU A 96 12.48 16.46 11.48
C GLU A 96 12.14 15.65 10.23
N LYS A 97 13.13 15.34 9.38
CA LYS A 97 12.95 14.45 8.22
C LYS A 97 12.56 13.04 8.63
N LEU A 98 13.17 12.52 9.70
CA LEU A 98 12.84 11.19 10.22
C LEU A 98 11.40 11.15 10.74
N GLU A 99 10.99 12.14 11.54
CA GLU A 99 9.61 12.24 12.05
C GLU A 99 8.59 12.35 10.91
N ALA A 100 8.88 13.14 9.87
CA ALA A 100 8.03 13.22 8.70
C ALA A 100 7.93 11.86 7.94
N ALA A 101 9.05 11.14 7.81
CA ALA A 101 9.05 9.82 7.19
C ALA A 101 8.29 8.78 8.01
N GLU A 102 8.43 8.81 9.35
CA GLU A 102 7.68 7.94 10.27
C GLU A 102 6.17 8.18 10.18
N ASN A 103 5.72 9.44 10.16
CA ASN A 103 4.31 9.77 10.00
C ASN A 103 3.74 9.26 8.66
N ASN A 104 4.48 9.43 7.56
CA ASN A 104 4.07 8.90 6.25
C ASN A 104 4.00 7.36 6.23
N LEU A 105 4.90 6.70 6.97
CA LEU A 105 4.92 5.25 7.08
C LEU A 105 3.68 4.77 7.84
N ILE A 106 3.31 5.42 8.94
CA ILE A 106 2.09 5.13 9.71
C ILE A 106 0.85 5.28 8.81
N ASP A 107 0.76 6.36 8.02
CA ASP A 107 -0.35 6.56 7.09
C ASP A 107 -0.41 5.43 6.03
N SER A 108 0.75 5.02 5.49
CA SER A 108 0.83 3.92 4.54
C SER A 108 0.46 2.57 5.15
N GLU A 109 0.87 2.30 6.39
CA GLU A 109 0.52 1.07 7.12
C GLU A 109 -0.98 1.00 7.39
N PHE A 110 -1.60 2.14 7.73
CA PHE A 110 -3.05 2.22 7.92
C PHE A 110 -3.81 1.86 6.64
N HIS A 111 -3.42 2.43 5.50
CA HIS A 111 -4.03 2.11 4.21
C HIS A 111 -3.82 0.65 3.78
N ALA A 112 -2.66 0.06 4.09
CA ALA A 112 -2.41 -1.34 3.82
C ALA A 112 -3.34 -2.26 4.62
N ALA A 113 -3.56 -1.96 5.91
CA ALA A 113 -4.47 -2.71 6.76
C ALA A 113 -5.93 -2.66 6.25
N GLU A 114 -6.40 -1.49 5.81
CA GLU A 114 -7.74 -1.32 5.21
C GLU A 114 -7.90 -2.16 3.94
N LEU A 115 -6.87 -2.18 3.08
CA LEU A 115 -6.89 -2.98 1.85
C LEU A 115 -6.85 -4.49 2.14
N GLU A 116 -6.10 -4.93 3.15
CA GLU A 116 -6.05 -6.33 3.58
C GLU A 116 -7.38 -6.82 4.15
N GLU A 117 -8.12 -5.96 4.87
CA GLU A 117 -9.46 -6.26 5.35
C GLU A 117 -10.44 -6.40 4.18
N ALA A 118 -10.46 -5.41 3.27
CA ALA A 118 -11.30 -5.48 2.07
C ALA A 118 -11.00 -6.70 1.18
N LEU A 119 -9.74 -7.11 1.10
CA LEU A 119 -9.33 -8.30 0.37
C LEU A 119 -9.88 -9.58 1.03
N ARG A 120 -9.82 -9.68 2.37
CA ARG A 120 -10.38 -10.80 3.13
C ARG A 120 -11.89 -10.90 2.94
N ASP A 121 -12.61 -9.79 3.01
CA ASP A 121 -14.06 -9.76 2.77
C ASP A 121 -14.41 -10.24 1.35
N LYS A 122 -13.64 -9.79 0.36
CA LYS A 122 -13.83 -10.22 -1.04
C LYS A 122 -13.52 -11.71 -1.23
N GLN A 123 -12.51 -12.24 -0.55
CA GLN A 123 -12.20 -13.68 -0.56
C GLN A 123 -13.35 -14.50 0.05
N ALA A 124 -13.89 -14.07 1.20
CA ALA A 124 -15.03 -14.72 1.83
C ALA A 124 -16.28 -14.71 0.93
N LEU A 125 -16.54 -13.61 0.20
CA LEU A 125 -17.63 -13.54 -0.78
C LEU A 125 -17.42 -14.49 -1.97
N LEU A 126 -16.18 -14.63 -2.46
CA LEU A 126 -15.86 -15.57 -3.54
C LEU A 126 -16.06 -17.02 -3.09
N GLU A 127 -15.59 -17.38 -1.90
CA GLU A 127 -15.80 -18.71 -1.32
C GLU A 127 -17.29 -19.02 -1.09
N ALA A 128 -18.05 -18.03 -0.60
CA ALA A 128 -19.50 -18.18 -0.43
C ALA A 128 -20.20 -18.38 -1.78
N LEU A 129 -19.79 -17.66 -2.83
CA LEU A 129 -20.32 -17.82 -4.18
C LEU A 129 -19.99 -19.21 -4.75
N ASP A 130 -18.74 -19.66 -4.62
CA ASP A 130 -18.31 -20.98 -5.08
C ASP A 130 -19.09 -22.10 -4.37
N ASN A 131 -19.31 -21.96 -3.06
CA ASN A 131 -20.14 -22.90 -2.29
C ASN A 131 -21.61 -22.90 -2.77
N ALA A 132 -22.19 -21.72 -3.00
CA ALA A 132 -23.56 -21.62 -3.53
C ALA A 132 -23.70 -22.23 -4.93
N LEU A 133 -22.69 -22.07 -5.79
CA LEU A 133 -22.66 -22.72 -7.11
C LEU A 133 -22.58 -24.25 -6.95
N CYS A 134 -21.77 -24.77 -6.03
CA CYS A 134 -21.70 -26.19 -5.72
C CYS A 134 -23.05 -26.75 -5.25
N GLU A 135 -23.80 -26.01 -4.42
CA GLU A 135 -25.13 -26.44 -3.95
C GLU A 135 -26.19 -26.49 -5.07
N LEU A 136 -26.10 -25.60 -6.07
CA LEU A 136 -27.01 -25.58 -7.21
C LEU A 136 -26.73 -26.68 -8.24
N LEU A 137 -25.53 -27.25 -8.24
CA LEU A 137 -25.14 -28.26 -9.20
C LEU A 137 -25.83 -29.61 -8.90
N PRO A 138 -26.37 -30.31 -9.92
CA PRO A 138 -27.17 -31.52 -9.75
C PRO A 138 -26.37 -32.78 -9.38
N GLY A 139 -25.09 -32.66 -9.00
CA GLY A 139 -24.20 -33.77 -8.59
C GLY A 139 -22.81 -33.74 -9.25
N THR A 140 -22.03 -34.80 -9.05
CA THR A 140 -20.60 -34.86 -9.46
C THR A 140 -20.36 -35.15 -10.94
N GLN A 141 -21.41 -35.28 -11.75
CA GLN A 141 -21.32 -35.63 -13.17
C GLN A 141 -20.51 -34.64 -14.01
N TYR A 142 -20.31 -33.41 -13.51
CA TYR A 142 -19.46 -32.39 -14.13
C TYR A 142 -18.12 -32.17 -13.38
N MET A 143 -17.88 -32.90 -12.27
CA MET A 143 -16.70 -32.75 -11.39
C MET A 143 -15.46 -33.53 -11.86
N ASP A 144 -15.64 -34.58 -12.68
CA ASP A 144 -14.55 -35.35 -13.31
C ASP A 144 -14.65 -35.26 -14.84
N PRO A 145 -14.14 -34.16 -15.42
CA PRO A 145 -14.21 -33.95 -16.86
C PRO A 145 -13.36 -34.99 -17.59
N PRO A 146 -13.86 -35.64 -18.65
CA PRO A 146 -13.08 -36.63 -19.41
C PRO A 146 -11.86 -36.01 -20.12
N ASP A 147 -11.83 -34.69 -20.28
CA ASP A 147 -10.71 -33.92 -20.84
C ASP A 147 -9.66 -33.51 -19.79
N GLY A 148 -9.89 -33.79 -18.50
CA GLY A 148 -9.03 -33.34 -17.40
C GLY A 148 -9.00 -31.82 -17.20
N GLY A 149 -10.02 -31.10 -17.69
CA GLY A 149 -10.12 -29.64 -17.60
C GLY A 149 -10.39 -29.11 -16.19
N SER A 150 -10.53 -27.78 -16.07
CA SER A 150 -10.77 -27.11 -14.78
C SER A 150 -11.97 -27.69 -14.03
N VAL A 151 -11.79 -27.93 -12.73
CA VAL A 151 -12.81 -28.43 -11.80
C VAL A 151 -13.45 -27.32 -10.95
N THR A 152 -13.31 -26.05 -11.36
CA THR A 152 -13.92 -24.92 -10.64
C THR A 152 -15.45 -24.94 -10.77
N PRO A 153 -16.20 -24.54 -9.72
CA PRO A 153 -17.68 -24.57 -9.75
C PRO A 153 -18.28 -23.77 -10.92
N LEU A 154 -17.68 -22.62 -11.24
CA LEU A 154 -18.12 -21.79 -12.37
C LEU A 154 -17.98 -22.50 -13.73
N GLU A 155 -16.89 -23.25 -13.95
CA GLU A 155 -16.69 -23.97 -15.21
C GLU A 155 -17.65 -25.15 -15.35
N GLN A 156 -18.00 -25.78 -14.22
CA GLN A 156 -18.99 -26.84 -14.20
C GLN A 156 -20.39 -26.33 -14.54
N VAL A 157 -20.78 -25.18 -14.00
CA VAL A 157 -22.04 -24.51 -14.37
C VAL A 157 -22.05 -24.17 -15.86
N ARG A 158 -20.93 -23.68 -16.43
CA ARG A 158 -20.83 -23.41 -17.88
C ARG A 158 -21.08 -24.67 -18.72
N ARG A 159 -20.49 -25.80 -18.36
CA ARG A 159 -20.70 -27.09 -19.03
C ARG A 159 -22.13 -27.60 -18.88
N MET A 160 -22.70 -27.51 -17.69
CA MET A 160 -24.10 -27.86 -17.44
C MET A 160 -25.06 -27.04 -18.30
N VAL A 161 -24.84 -25.72 -18.40
CA VAL A 161 -25.68 -24.84 -19.23
C VAL A 161 -25.55 -25.18 -20.72
N ALA A 162 -24.36 -25.57 -21.18
CA ALA A 162 -24.15 -26.01 -22.56
C ALA A 162 -24.89 -27.32 -22.86
N ASP A 163 -24.81 -28.32 -21.97
CA ASP A 163 -25.54 -29.58 -22.11
C ASP A 163 -27.06 -29.35 -22.17
N TYR A 164 -27.61 -28.60 -21.22
CA TYR A 164 -29.04 -28.30 -21.20
C TYR A 164 -29.50 -27.51 -22.43
N ARG A 165 -28.68 -26.58 -22.94
CA ARG A 165 -28.99 -25.88 -24.19
C ARG A 165 -29.11 -26.85 -25.36
N GLY A 166 -28.16 -27.77 -25.51
CA GLY A 166 -28.20 -28.79 -26.56
C GLY A 166 -29.42 -29.71 -26.44
N ARG A 167 -29.75 -30.14 -25.21
CA ARG A 167 -30.96 -30.96 -24.96
C ARG A 167 -32.25 -30.22 -25.26
N ILE A 168 -32.32 -28.92 -24.98
CA ILE A 168 -33.48 -28.09 -25.35
C ILE A 168 -33.61 -28.01 -26.87
N GLU A 169 -32.52 -27.73 -27.60
CA GLU A 169 -32.54 -27.71 -29.07
C GLU A 169 -32.96 -29.06 -29.67
N GLU A 170 -32.46 -30.17 -29.13
CA GLU A 170 -32.88 -31.52 -29.53
C GLU A 170 -34.38 -31.72 -29.29
N LEU A 171 -34.87 -31.42 -28.09
CA LEU A 171 -36.29 -31.56 -27.73
C LEU A 171 -37.19 -30.67 -28.61
N GLU A 172 -36.76 -29.45 -28.90
CA GLU A 172 -37.47 -28.51 -29.77
C GLU A 172 -37.49 -28.95 -31.24
N SER A 173 -36.49 -29.72 -31.67
CA SER A 173 -36.43 -30.32 -33.02
C SER A 173 -37.27 -31.59 -33.17
N ARG A 174 -37.61 -32.26 -32.05
CA ARG A 174 -38.40 -33.49 -32.07
C ARG A 174 -39.85 -33.21 -32.47
N THR A 175 -40.19 -33.59 -33.68
CA THR A 175 -41.58 -33.67 -34.15
C THR A 175 -42.21 -34.96 -33.61
N VAL A 176 -43.33 -34.87 -32.90
CA VAL A 176 -44.08 -36.06 -32.47
C VAL A 176 -45.02 -36.49 -33.59
N SER A 177 -44.84 -37.71 -34.11
CA SER A 177 -45.82 -38.33 -35.01
C SER A 177 -46.99 -38.83 -34.18
N VAL A 178 -48.13 -38.16 -34.30
CA VAL A 178 -49.34 -38.55 -33.63
C VAL A 178 -50.17 -39.38 -34.60
N HIS A 179 -50.38 -40.67 -34.29
CA HIS A 179 -51.30 -41.49 -35.06
C HIS A 179 -52.72 -41.20 -34.56
N TRP A 180 -53.43 -40.35 -35.30
CA TRP A 180 -54.82 -40.04 -34.98
C TRP A 180 -55.71 -41.25 -35.30
N PRO A 181 -56.61 -41.66 -34.40
CA PRO A 181 -57.55 -42.71 -34.72
C PRO A 181 -58.40 -42.29 -35.93
N VAL A 182 -58.34 -43.07 -37.00
CA VAL A 182 -59.16 -42.84 -38.20
C VAL A 182 -60.63 -42.81 -37.78
N PRO A 183 -61.38 -41.73 -38.09
CA PRO A 183 -62.81 -41.66 -37.80
C PRO A 183 -63.48 -42.90 -38.38
N LYS A 184 -64.19 -43.66 -37.54
CA LYS A 184 -64.89 -44.88 -37.99
C LYS A 184 -66.06 -44.60 -38.94
N ASP A 185 -66.43 -43.33 -39.14
CA ASP A 185 -67.34 -42.92 -40.21
C ASP A 185 -67.19 -41.41 -40.46
N SER A 186 -66.82 -41.00 -41.67
CA SER A 186 -66.68 -39.58 -42.05
C SER A 186 -67.98 -38.95 -42.56
N THR A 187 -69.06 -39.73 -42.62
CA THR A 187 -70.34 -39.28 -43.19
C THR A 187 -71.27 -38.60 -42.19
N GLN A 188 -70.97 -38.69 -40.88
CA GLN A 188 -71.64 -37.92 -39.84
C GLN A 188 -70.58 -37.24 -38.99
N GLY A 189 -70.47 -35.91 -39.13
CA GLY A 189 -69.48 -35.10 -38.42
C GLY A 189 -69.39 -35.44 -36.94
N TRP A 190 -68.18 -35.41 -36.41
CA TRP A 190 -67.87 -35.71 -35.00
C TRP A 190 -68.81 -34.91 -34.08
N LYS A 191 -69.74 -35.59 -33.40
CA LYS A 191 -70.54 -34.97 -32.34
C LYS A 191 -69.81 -35.15 -31.03
N VAL A 192 -69.24 -34.05 -30.52
CA VAL A 192 -68.79 -33.98 -29.13
C VAL A 192 -70.04 -34.05 -28.25
N ASP A 193 -69.98 -34.84 -27.18
CA ASP A 193 -71.10 -34.99 -26.24
C ASP A 193 -71.53 -33.61 -25.69
N PRO A 194 -72.81 -33.22 -25.82
CA PRO A 194 -73.32 -31.95 -25.30
C PRO A 194 -73.06 -31.74 -23.81
N GLU A 195 -73.05 -32.81 -22.99
CA GLU A 195 -72.73 -32.69 -21.56
C GLU A 195 -71.26 -32.32 -21.34
N PHE A 196 -70.36 -32.77 -22.22
CA PHE A 196 -68.95 -32.46 -22.12
C PHE A 196 -68.68 -31.00 -22.49
N ILE A 197 -69.34 -30.49 -23.53
CA ILE A 197 -69.26 -29.06 -23.91
C ILE A 197 -69.80 -28.17 -22.79
N SER A 198 -70.95 -28.52 -22.19
CA SER A 198 -71.53 -27.76 -21.07
C SER A 198 -70.59 -27.71 -19.86
N LYS A 199 -69.93 -28.83 -19.52
CA LYS A 199 -68.95 -28.86 -18.42
C LYS A 199 -67.71 -28.01 -18.68
N VAL A 200 -67.24 -27.97 -19.92
CA VAL A 200 -66.10 -27.12 -20.30
C VAL A 200 -66.51 -25.64 -20.24
N GLN A 201 -67.70 -25.30 -20.74
CA GLN A 201 -68.28 -23.95 -20.70
C GLN A 201 -68.46 -23.43 -19.28
N ASP A 202 -68.97 -24.25 -18.36
CA ASP A 202 -69.11 -23.91 -16.94
C ASP A 202 -67.75 -23.69 -16.25
N ALA A 203 -66.72 -24.45 -16.67
CA ALA A 203 -65.39 -24.37 -16.07
C ALA A 203 -64.58 -23.13 -16.51
N ILE A 204 -64.78 -22.64 -17.74
CA ILE A 204 -64.05 -21.49 -18.30
C ILE A 204 -64.79 -20.15 -18.18
N GLY A 205 -66.06 -20.16 -17.77
CA GLY A 205 -66.90 -18.98 -17.64
C GLY A 205 -67.49 -18.54 -18.99
N TYR A 206 -68.81 -18.55 -19.09
CA TYR A 206 -69.53 -18.21 -20.32
C TYR A 206 -69.66 -16.68 -20.47
N ASP A 207 -69.23 -16.13 -21.61
CA ASP A 207 -69.53 -14.75 -22.01
C ASP A 207 -70.69 -14.77 -23.00
N GLU A 208 -71.85 -14.26 -22.59
CA GLU A 208 -73.11 -14.31 -23.34
C GLU A 208 -73.07 -13.50 -24.66
N GLU A 209 -72.06 -12.65 -24.88
CA GLU A 209 -71.91 -11.90 -26.14
C GLU A 209 -71.24 -12.68 -27.28
N CYS A 210 -70.60 -13.82 -27.01
CA CYS A 210 -69.88 -14.57 -28.03
C CYS A 210 -70.77 -15.58 -28.78
N GLN A 211 -71.35 -15.17 -29.92
CA GLN A 211 -72.06 -16.04 -30.88
C GLN A 211 -71.15 -17.03 -31.65
N CYS A 212 -69.94 -17.32 -31.16
CA CYS A 212 -68.89 -17.99 -31.93
C CYS A 212 -68.94 -19.54 -31.91
N TRP A 213 -69.93 -20.16 -31.26
CA TRP A 213 -69.99 -21.64 -31.11
C TRP A 213 -71.23 -22.31 -31.72
N GLU A 214 -72.06 -21.61 -32.52
CA GLU A 214 -73.13 -22.26 -33.29
C GLU A 214 -72.57 -22.95 -34.55
N GLY A 215 -71.99 -24.13 -34.34
CA GLY A 215 -71.49 -25.02 -35.38
C GLY A 215 -70.70 -26.17 -34.76
N THR A 216 -70.79 -27.37 -35.34
CA THR A 216 -69.84 -28.44 -34.99
C THR A 216 -68.48 -28.00 -35.57
N PRO A 217 -67.46 -27.73 -34.74
CA PRO A 217 -66.16 -27.30 -35.27
C PRO A 217 -65.65 -28.38 -36.23
N SER A 218 -65.09 -27.97 -37.37
CA SER A 218 -64.49 -28.95 -38.29
C SER A 218 -63.37 -29.69 -37.56
N MET A 219 -63.13 -30.95 -37.95
CA MET A 219 -62.08 -31.76 -37.35
C MET A 219 -60.72 -31.05 -37.41
N GLU A 220 -60.44 -30.35 -38.52
CA GLU A 220 -59.24 -29.51 -38.69
C GLU A 220 -59.13 -28.39 -37.64
N MET A 221 -60.24 -27.75 -37.27
CA MET A 221 -60.24 -26.68 -36.26
C MET A 221 -59.99 -27.25 -34.86
N VAL A 222 -60.61 -28.38 -34.51
CA VAL A 222 -60.39 -29.07 -33.23
C VAL A 222 -58.95 -29.56 -33.12
N GLU A 223 -58.42 -30.15 -34.20
CA GLU A 223 -57.01 -30.56 -34.27
C GLU A 223 -56.08 -29.36 -34.10
N SER A 224 -56.32 -28.27 -34.81
CA SER A 224 -55.53 -27.03 -34.69
C SER A 224 -55.50 -26.50 -33.26
N VAL A 225 -56.64 -26.48 -32.58
CA VAL A 225 -56.76 -26.01 -31.19
C VAL A 225 -56.06 -26.96 -30.22
N LEU A 226 -56.21 -28.27 -30.37
CA LEU A 226 -55.53 -29.26 -29.52
C LEU A 226 -54.01 -29.23 -29.72
N ILE A 227 -53.55 -29.06 -30.97
CA ILE A 227 -52.12 -28.94 -31.32
C ILE A 227 -51.54 -27.64 -30.74
N ALA A 228 -52.26 -26.52 -30.89
CA ALA A 228 -51.85 -25.22 -30.34
C ALA A 228 -51.85 -25.23 -28.80
N ALA A 229 -52.85 -25.83 -28.17
CA ALA A 229 -52.95 -25.98 -26.72
C ALA A 229 -51.87 -26.90 -26.14
N ALA A 230 -51.43 -27.90 -26.91
CA ALA A 230 -50.34 -28.80 -26.52
C ALA A 230 -48.94 -28.28 -26.86
N GLY A 231 -48.83 -27.18 -27.63
CA GLY A 231 -47.55 -26.57 -28.02
C GLY A 231 -46.69 -27.45 -28.94
N ILE A 232 -47.29 -28.37 -29.70
CA ILE A 232 -46.58 -29.37 -30.53
C ILE A 232 -46.28 -28.80 -31.92
N LYS A 233 -45.01 -28.80 -32.36
CA LYS A 233 -44.64 -28.55 -33.77
C LYS A 233 -44.83 -29.83 -34.60
N LEU A 234 -45.59 -29.75 -35.68
CA LEU A 234 -45.83 -30.87 -36.61
C LEU A 234 -45.11 -30.66 -37.95
N ASP A 235 -44.52 -31.73 -38.48
CA ASP A 235 -44.09 -31.83 -39.89
C ASP A 235 -45.26 -32.45 -40.68
N VAL A 236 -46.05 -31.61 -41.35
CA VAL A 236 -47.15 -32.08 -42.21
C VAL A 236 -46.53 -32.49 -43.55
N ARG A 237 -46.22 -33.78 -43.71
CA ARG A 237 -45.84 -34.33 -45.02
C ARG A 237 -47.10 -34.63 -45.82
N SER A 238 -47.26 -33.88 -46.92
CA SER A 238 -48.27 -34.06 -47.97
C SER A 238 -48.13 -35.38 -48.71
#